data_AF-A0A924JX78-F1
#
_entry.id   AF-A0A924JX78-F1
#
_cell.length_a   1.000
_cell.length_b   1.000
_cell.length_c   1.000
_cell.angle_alpha   90.00
_cell.angle_beta   90.00
_cell.angle_gamma   90.00
#
_symmetry.space_group_name_H-M   'P 1'
#
loop_
_entity.id
_entity.type
_entity.pdbx_description
1 polymer ?
#
loop_
_entity_poly.entity_id
_entity_poly.type
_entity_poly.pdbx_seq_one_letter_code
_entity_poly.pdbx_strand_id
1 'polypeptide(L)'
;MAKVGRNQPCPCGSSIKYKRCHGAIPTQDKSALPPGVWADIERSRRQVEAVQHRRQQQQGLGRPIISEQISGLRVVAVGSRLYHSSKWRTFHDFLRDYLLGSLGPDWANAEQAKTIDKRHPIMRWYARASEQAKSLQTANGTMISGPMTGAMRAFVNLAYNIYLIAHHGEGQAMADVYLRRLRSARTDDFTGALFETYAAAAFLKADFKLSYEETAPRSTSCVEFVAKWQTTGEQFSVEVKSRVHGGDALPPVDDAGEAKRLRVGAKLVKALSKEAEHTRVVMIEVNVPDRLVDDDRLQGWAAAAVSQIRGNETATRSDGSLYAPAYVFVTNHTFHHDLAGPDGGMQLVAEGFRIPDFGPEVRYEGYAAILAARERHAAMMALIASIRTHYEIPATFDGEMQASLTANGGTPPLRIGERYLVPDGGGVDVPGRLESAVVLETERLAYGIYELDDGKRIIATNPMTTEELDDYHRYPDTFFGAITPTPGSARTFVDKCDFLFKTYQHSTREKLLEFMAAAEDIDHLRQLDRRDLAIIYCERMAHAMKADEDRVVGRKSDANPA
;
A
#
# COMPACT_ATOMS: atom_id res chain seq x y z
N MET A 1 26.54 47.66 -5.16
CA MET A 1 27.41 46.73 -4.39
C MET A 1 27.54 45.43 -5.18
N ALA A 2 28.75 44.91 -5.35
CA ALA A 2 28.99 43.68 -6.12
C ALA A 2 28.32 42.47 -5.43
N LYS A 3 27.67 41.61 -6.22
CA LYS A 3 26.98 40.40 -5.73
C LYS A 3 28.03 39.35 -5.37
N VAL A 4 28.28 39.14 -4.07
CA VAL A 4 29.25 38.15 -3.59
C VAL A 4 28.70 36.73 -3.80
N GLY A 5 29.48 35.86 -4.43
CA GLY A 5 29.07 34.49 -4.69
C GLY A 5 28.95 33.67 -3.40
N ARG A 6 27.91 32.82 -3.28
CA ARG A 6 27.61 32.03 -2.06
C ARG A 6 28.79 31.20 -1.51
N ASN A 7 29.71 30.76 -2.38
CA ASN A 7 30.91 30.00 -2.02
C ASN A 7 32.21 30.82 -1.99
N GLN A 8 32.18 32.13 -2.27
CA GLN A 8 33.36 33.00 -2.21
C GLN A 8 33.73 33.35 -0.76
N PRO A 9 34.99 33.74 -0.48
CA PRO A 9 35.40 34.26 0.82
C PRO A 9 34.53 35.45 1.24
N CYS A 10 34.16 35.50 2.52
CA CYS A 10 33.30 36.54 3.04
C CYS A 10 34.05 37.90 3.06
N PRO A 11 33.43 39.01 2.60
CA PRO A 11 34.08 40.33 2.54
C PRO A 11 34.48 40.91 3.90
N CYS A 12 34.00 40.33 5.00
CA CYS A 12 34.32 40.75 6.36
C CYS A 12 35.74 40.35 6.82
N GLY A 13 36.55 39.74 5.95
CA GLY A 13 37.93 39.33 6.25
C GLY A 13 38.05 38.02 7.04
N SER A 14 36.95 37.31 7.31
CA SER A 14 36.97 36.07 8.10
C SER A 14 37.61 34.87 7.39
N SER A 15 37.93 34.97 6.10
CA SER A 15 38.44 33.88 5.24
C SER A 15 37.50 32.66 5.12
N ILE A 16 36.30 32.72 5.69
CA ILE A 16 35.26 31.68 5.61
C ILE A 16 34.35 31.95 4.39
N LYS A 17 33.81 30.90 3.76
CA LYS A 17 32.82 31.04 2.66
C LYS A 17 31.62 31.89 3.12
N TYR A 18 31.13 32.80 2.28
CA TYR A 18 30.02 33.72 2.59
C TYR A 18 28.83 32.98 3.22
N LYS A 19 28.37 31.85 2.66
CA LYS A 19 27.25 31.03 3.20
C LYS A 19 27.46 30.43 4.60
N ARG A 20 28.70 30.43 5.11
CA ARG A 20 29.08 29.94 6.43
C ARG A 20 29.49 31.07 7.37
N CYS A 21 29.37 32.31 6.92
CA CYS A 21 29.65 33.53 7.66
C CYS A 21 28.43 34.44 7.57
N HIS A 22 28.49 35.57 6.87
CA HIS A 22 27.36 36.52 6.79
C HIS A 22 26.15 36.04 5.96
N GLY A 23 26.32 34.99 5.16
CA GLY A 23 25.24 34.27 4.50
C GLY A 23 24.84 32.97 5.23
N ALA A 24 25.39 32.72 6.42
CA ALA A 24 24.88 31.68 7.30
C ALA A 24 23.58 32.19 7.92
N ILE A 25 22.52 31.39 7.82
CA ILE A 25 21.35 31.58 8.67
C ILE A 25 21.87 31.31 10.08
N PRO A 26 21.85 32.29 11.01
CA PRO A 26 22.28 32.04 12.37
C PRO A 26 21.45 30.86 12.87
N THR A 27 22.11 29.82 13.37
CA THR A 27 21.52 28.93 14.36
C THR A 27 21.40 29.73 15.66
N GLN A 28 20.65 30.83 15.61
CA GLN A 28 20.20 31.53 16.78
C GLN A 28 19.11 30.66 17.38
N ASP A 29 19.42 30.20 18.59
CA ASP A 29 18.49 29.84 19.64
C ASP A 29 17.06 29.52 19.18
N LYS A 30 16.66 28.25 19.31
CA LYS A 30 15.26 27.84 19.10
C LYS A 30 14.27 28.59 20.02
N SER A 31 14.75 29.48 20.89
CA SER A 31 13.99 30.34 21.80
C SER A 31 13.69 31.75 21.25
N ALA A 32 14.19 32.15 20.07
CA ALA A 32 14.11 33.56 19.61
C ALA A 32 12.97 33.91 18.61
N LEU A 33 12.22 32.92 18.09
CA LEU A 33 11.04 33.22 17.28
C LEU A 33 9.84 33.52 18.19
N PRO A 34 8.98 34.52 17.84
CA PRO A 34 7.73 34.75 18.57
C PRO A 34 6.92 33.44 18.67
N PRO A 35 6.23 33.16 19.79
CA PRO A 35 5.48 31.91 19.97
C PRO A 35 4.51 31.58 18.82
N GLY A 36 3.90 32.61 18.20
CA GLY A 36 3.03 32.43 17.03
C GLY A 36 3.75 31.86 15.81
N VAL A 37 5.01 32.25 15.58
CA VAL A 37 5.81 31.75 14.44
C VAL A 37 6.19 30.28 14.64
N TRP A 38 6.50 29.85 15.88
CA TRP A 38 6.73 28.44 16.17
C TRP A 38 5.49 27.58 15.94
N ALA A 39 4.32 28.07 16.36
CA ALA A 39 3.05 27.39 16.13
C ALA A 39 2.76 27.24 14.62
N ASP A 40 3.07 28.26 13.81
CA ASP A 40 2.88 28.21 12.37
C ASP A 40 3.88 27.30 11.65
N ILE A 41 5.15 27.27 12.08
CA ILE A 41 6.15 26.32 11.57
C ILE A 41 5.74 24.88 11.88
N GLU A 42 5.34 24.61 13.13
CA GLU A 42 4.91 23.27 13.56
C GLU A 42 3.65 22.82 12.81
N ARG A 43 2.72 23.74 12.56
CA ARG A 43 1.53 23.48 11.73
C ARG A 43 1.91 23.14 10.29
N SER A 44 2.77 23.95 9.66
CA SER A 44 3.24 23.70 8.30
C SER A 44 3.95 22.35 8.20
N ARG A 45 4.76 21.99 9.22
CA ARG A 45 5.39 20.67 9.32
C ARG A 45 4.35 19.54 9.36
N ARG A 46 3.34 19.64 10.22
CA ARG A 46 2.25 18.64 10.32
C ARG A 46 1.46 18.49 9.02
N GLN A 47 1.20 19.60 8.34
CA GLN A 47 0.51 19.58 7.03
C GLN A 47 1.35 18.88 5.96
N VAL A 48 2.66 19.19 5.89
CA VAL A 48 3.58 18.52 4.97
C VAL A 48 3.67 17.02 5.30
N GLU A 49 3.75 16.65 6.58
CA GLU A 49 3.78 15.25 7.02
C GLU A 49 2.50 14.50 6.62
N ALA A 50 1.32 15.10 6.78
CA ALA A 50 0.06 14.50 6.36
C ALA A 50 -0.03 14.32 4.84
N VAL A 51 0.44 15.29 4.06
CA VAL A 51 0.54 15.17 2.59
C VAL A 51 1.48 14.03 2.20
N GLN A 52 2.66 13.96 2.81
CA GLN A 52 3.62 12.89 2.53
C GLN A 52 3.07 11.51 2.92
N HIS A 53 2.42 11.41 4.08
CA HIS A 53 1.81 10.17 4.57
C HIS A 53 0.71 9.69 3.64
N ARG A 54 -0.23 10.57 3.25
CA ARG A 54 -1.29 10.22 2.30
C ARG A 54 -0.73 9.85 0.92
N ARG A 55 0.28 10.58 0.43
CA ARG A 55 0.97 10.23 -0.81
C ARG A 55 1.56 8.83 -0.74
N GLN A 56 2.19 8.45 0.38
CA GLN A 56 2.71 7.10 0.58
C GLN A 56 1.58 6.06 0.62
N GLN A 57 0.49 6.31 1.33
CA GLN A 57 -0.69 5.44 1.34
C GLN A 57 -1.30 5.24 -0.05
N GLN A 58 -1.26 6.25 -0.91
CA GLN A 58 -1.76 6.16 -2.29
C GLN A 58 -0.79 5.45 -3.23
N GLN A 59 0.47 5.89 -3.24
CA GLN A 59 1.43 5.59 -4.30
C GLN A 59 2.44 4.49 -3.92
N GLY A 60 2.44 4.05 -2.67
CA GLY A 60 3.48 3.19 -2.11
C GLY A 60 4.66 3.98 -1.54
N LEU A 61 5.60 3.22 -0.98
CA LEU A 61 6.80 3.73 -0.33
C LEU A 61 7.95 4.01 -1.30
N GLY A 62 7.80 3.59 -2.56
CA GLY A 62 8.78 3.82 -3.61
C GLY A 62 8.89 5.28 -4.05
N ARG A 63 9.52 5.46 -5.22
CA ARG A 63 9.68 6.77 -5.85
C ARG A 63 8.29 7.36 -6.17
N PRO A 64 7.98 8.58 -5.71
CA PRO A 64 6.68 9.21 -5.95
C PRO A 64 6.44 9.48 -7.43
N ILE A 65 5.17 9.65 -7.79
CA ILE A 65 4.82 10.21 -9.09
C ILE A 65 5.39 11.63 -9.18
N ILE A 66 6.18 11.87 -10.22
CA ILE A 66 6.79 13.19 -10.48
C ILE A 66 6.01 13.84 -11.63
N SER A 67 5.26 14.89 -11.32
CA SER A 67 4.47 15.62 -12.29
C SER A 67 4.36 17.11 -11.94
N GLU A 68 4.18 17.95 -12.96
CA GLU A 68 3.97 19.39 -12.82
C GLU A 68 3.03 19.92 -13.92
N GLN A 69 2.37 21.06 -13.69
CA GLN A 69 1.60 21.76 -14.72
C GLN A 69 2.37 22.99 -15.24
N ILE A 70 2.74 22.97 -16.52
CA ILE A 70 3.56 24.02 -17.15
C ILE A 70 2.83 24.53 -18.39
N SER A 71 2.46 25.81 -18.41
CA SER A 71 1.80 26.47 -19.55
C SER A 71 0.57 25.72 -20.09
N GLY A 72 -0.25 25.16 -19.19
CA GLY A 72 -1.46 24.40 -19.55
C GLY A 72 -1.21 22.94 -19.98
N LEU A 73 0.04 22.47 -19.95
CA LEU A 73 0.41 21.07 -20.17
C LEU A 73 0.70 20.39 -18.84
N ARG A 74 0.14 19.20 -18.65
CA ARG A 74 0.57 18.28 -17.59
C ARG A 74 1.83 17.57 -18.07
N VAL A 75 2.93 17.70 -17.34
CA VAL A 75 4.20 17.01 -17.59
C VAL A 75 4.38 15.92 -16.55
N VAL A 76 4.77 14.71 -16.96
CA VAL A 76 5.00 13.55 -16.08
C VAL A 76 6.36 12.95 -16.40
N ALA A 77 7.18 12.71 -15.38
CA ALA A 77 8.46 12.04 -15.53
C ALA A 77 8.33 10.52 -15.35
N VAL A 78 8.96 9.76 -16.24
CA VAL A 78 9.10 8.30 -16.15
C VAL A 78 10.59 7.96 -16.29
N GLY A 79 11.23 7.64 -15.17
CA GLY A 79 12.68 7.40 -15.15
C GLY A 79 13.42 8.69 -15.53
N SER A 80 14.06 8.68 -16.70
CA SER A 80 14.74 9.84 -17.30
C SER A 80 13.95 10.51 -18.44
N ARG A 81 12.77 9.98 -18.79
CA ARG A 81 11.92 10.48 -19.88
C ARG A 81 10.83 11.42 -19.37
N LEU A 82 10.47 12.42 -20.18
CA LEU A 82 9.37 13.33 -19.90
C LEU A 82 8.24 13.12 -20.91
N TYR A 83 7.02 13.02 -20.39
CA TYR A 83 5.79 12.89 -21.15
C TYR A 83 4.93 14.12 -20.87
N HIS A 84 4.17 14.59 -21.85
CA HIS A 84 3.29 15.74 -21.64
C HIS A 84 2.01 15.69 -22.47
N SER A 85 0.93 16.26 -21.92
CA SER A 85 -0.35 16.42 -22.61
C SER A 85 -1.20 17.49 -21.92
N SER A 86 -2.00 18.22 -22.69
CA SER A 86 -3.06 19.09 -22.15
C SER A 86 -4.32 18.32 -21.75
N LYS A 87 -4.41 17.04 -22.08
CA LYS A 87 -5.60 16.20 -21.85
C LYS A 87 -5.56 15.41 -20.55
N TRP A 88 -4.41 15.35 -19.86
CA TRP A 88 -4.28 14.57 -18.63
C TRP A 88 -4.78 15.38 -17.44
N ARG A 89 -6.01 15.08 -17.01
CA ARG A 89 -6.61 15.63 -15.80
C ARG A 89 -6.35 14.73 -14.60
N THR A 90 -6.39 13.42 -14.82
CA THR A 90 -6.13 12.40 -13.81
C THR A 90 -4.86 11.62 -14.14
N PHE A 91 -4.30 10.92 -13.15
CA PHE A 91 -3.20 9.99 -13.39
C PHE A 91 -3.63 8.83 -14.29
N HIS A 92 -4.89 8.40 -14.22
CA HIS A 92 -5.44 7.37 -15.11
C HIS A 92 -5.43 7.80 -16.59
N ASP A 93 -5.68 9.09 -16.89
CA ASP A 93 -5.55 9.61 -18.27
C ASP A 93 -4.13 9.45 -18.81
N PHE A 94 -3.14 9.80 -17.98
CA PHE A 94 -1.73 9.62 -18.31
C PHE A 94 -1.40 8.14 -18.50
N LEU A 95 -1.79 7.28 -17.57
CA LEU A 95 -1.50 5.84 -17.62
C LEU A 95 -2.03 5.19 -18.90
N ARG A 96 -3.24 5.56 -19.32
CA ARG A 96 -3.83 5.06 -20.57
C ARG A 96 -2.96 5.39 -21.78
N ASP A 97 -2.61 6.67 -21.94
CA ASP A 97 -1.83 7.13 -23.08
C ASP A 97 -0.39 6.59 -23.02
N TYR A 98 0.17 6.51 -21.81
CA TYR A 98 1.50 5.97 -21.55
C TYR A 98 1.63 4.50 -21.95
N LEU A 99 0.67 3.64 -21.57
CA LEU A 99 0.72 2.22 -21.94
C LEU A 99 0.58 2.01 -23.45
N LEU A 100 -0.39 2.70 -24.09
CA LEU A 100 -0.57 2.60 -25.55
C LEU A 100 0.68 3.07 -26.31
N GLY A 101 1.29 4.17 -25.87
CA GLY A 101 2.55 4.66 -26.43
C GLY A 101 3.70 3.68 -26.21
N SER A 102 3.77 3.05 -25.04
CA SER A 102 4.83 2.11 -24.66
C SER A 102 4.75 0.76 -25.40
N LEU A 103 3.53 0.31 -25.73
CA LEU A 103 3.33 -0.88 -26.58
C LEU A 103 3.72 -0.61 -28.05
N GLY A 104 3.85 0.66 -28.43
CA GLY A 104 4.18 1.10 -29.77
C GLY A 104 2.91 1.38 -30.60
N PRO A 105 2.80 2.58 -31.21
CA PRO A 105 1.59 3.00 -31.90
C PRO A 105 1.22 2.10 -33.08
N ASP A 106 2.20 1.61 -33.85
CA ASP A 106 1.95 0.72 -34.98
C ASP A 106 1.32 -0.60 -34.55
N TRP A 107 1.80 -1.19 -33.45
CA TRP A 107 1.23 -2.41 -32.89
C TRP A 107 -0.18 -2.17 -32.37
N ALA A 108 -0.39 -1.09 -31.61
CA ALA A 108 -1.69 -0.76 -31.05
C ALA A 108 -2.74 -0.49 -32.15
N ASN A 109 -2.36 0.24 -33.21
CA ASN A 109 -3.21 0.52 -34.36
C ASN A 109 -3.53 -0.76 -35.15
N ALA A 110 -2.55 -1.64 -35.36
CA ALA A 110 -2.75 -2.92 -36.02
C ALA A 110 -3.71 -3.84 -35.25
N GLU A 111 -3.59 -3.90 -33.92
CA GLU A 111 -4.55 -4.61 -33.08
C GLU A 111 -5.94 -3.96 -33.14
N GLN A 112 -6.04 -2.63 -33.11
CA GLN A 112 -7.32 -1.93 -33.13
C GLN A 112 -8.09 -2.16 -34.45
N ALA A 113 -7.40 -2.38 -35.57
CA ALA A 113 -8.01 -2.74 -36.85
C ALA A 113 -8.67 -4.13 -36.86
N LYS A 114 -8.34 -5.01 -35.92
CA LYS A 114 -8.94 -6.35 -35.81
C LYS A 114 -10.33 -6.28 -35.17
N THR A 115 -11.16 -7.29 -35.45
CA THR A 115 -12.40 -7.55 -34.71
C THR A 115 -12.09 -7.86 -33.25
N ILE A 116 -13.00 -7.49 -32.34
CA ILE A 116 -12.75 -7.51 -30.88
C ILE A 116 -12.30 -8.89 -30.37
N ASP A 117 -12.83 -9.98 -30.92
CA ASP A 117 -12.51 -11.37 -30.60
C ASP A 117 -11.08 -11.77 -31.00
N LYS A 118 -10.53 -11.13 -32.03
CA LYS A 118 -9.18 -11.39 -32.57
C LYS A 118 -8.12 -10.43 -32.02
N ARG A 119 -8.52 -9.42 -31.24
CA ARG A 119 -7.58 -8.50 -30.61
C ARG A 119 -6.79 -9.19 -29.51
N HIS A 120 -5.54 -8.76 -29.35
CA HIS A 120 -4.73 -9.07 -28.19
C HIS A 120 -5.47 -8.74 -26.88
N PRO A 121 -5.34 -9.53 -25.80
CA PRO A 121 -6.06 -9.32 -24.55
C PRO A 121 -6.02 -7.88 -24.01
N ILE A 122 -4.86 -7.23 -24.04
CA ILE A 122 -4.71 -5.82 -23.64
C ILE A 122 -5.67 -4.89 -24.41
N MET A 123 -5.80 -5.10 -25.72
CA MET A 123 -6.65 -4.27 -26.58
C MET A 123 -8.13 -4.65 -26.48
N ARG A 124 -8.45 -5.85 -25.99
CA ARG A 124 -9.81 -6.21 -25.56
C ARG A 124 -10.20 -5.50 -24.28
N TRP A 125 -9.31 -5.45 -23.29
CA TRP A 125 -9.52 -4.67 -22.06
C TRP A 125 -9.72 -3.19 -22.38
N TYR A 126 -8.84 -2.61 -23.21
CA TYR A 126 -8.93 -1.22 -23.64
C TYR A 126 -10.28 -0.89 -24.31
N ALA A 127 -10.71 -1.72 -25.25
CA ALA A 127 -11.96 -1.51 -25.96
C ALA A 127 -13.18 -1.55 -25.03
N ARG A 128 -13.22 -2.54 -24.12
CA ARG A 128 -14.31 -2.69 -23.16
C ARG A 128 -14.32 -1.58 -22.11
N ALA A 129 -13.15 -1.21 -21.59
CA ALA A 129 -12.99 -0.07 -20.68
C ALA A 129 -13.46 1.24 -21.34
N SER A 130 -13.13 1.44 -22.62
CA SER A 130 -13.56 2.62 -23.39
C SER A 130 -15.07 2.66 -23.61
N GLU A 131 -15.69 1.52 -23.92
CA GLU A 131 -17.14 1.40 -24.07
C GLU A 131 -17.87 1.72 -22.75
N GLN A 132 -17.41 1.13 -21.65
CA GLN A 132 -17.96 1.37 -20.32
C GLN A 132 -17.78 2.83 -19.89
N ALA A 133 -16.61 3.44 -20.10
CA ALA A 133 -16.39 4.85 -19.81
C ALA A 133 -17.33 5.77 -20.62
N LYS A 134 -17.58 5.46 -21.90
CA LYS A 134 -18.56 6.20 -22.73
C LYS A 134 -19.99 6.07 -22.18
N SER A 135 -20.38 4.90 -21.67
CA SER A 135 -21.71 4.71 -21.09
C SER A 135 -21.95 5.54 -19.82
N LEU A 136 -20.87 5.91 -19.12
CA LEU A 136 -20.90 6.76 -17.93
C LEU A 136 -20.79 8.26 -18.26
N GLN A 137 -20.53 8.60 -19.53
CA GLN A 137 -20.31 9.98 -19.93
C GLN A 137 -21.64 10.74 -19.94
N THR A 138 -21.75 11.78 -19.11
CA THR A 138 -22.88 12.71 -19.13
C THR A 138 -22.69 13.78 -20.22
N ALA A 139 -23.80 14.42 -20.64
CA ALA A 139 -23.82 15.36 -21.76
C ALA A 139 -22.93 16.61 -21.58
N ASN A 140 -22.42 16.89 -20.37
CA ASN A 140 -21.78 18.16 -20.02
C ASN A 140 -20.25 18.16 -20.07
N GLY A 141 -19.59 17.13 -20.60
CA GLY A 141 -18.12 17.11 -20.77
C GLY A 141 -17.32 17.20 -19.45
N THR A 142 -17.96 16.90 -18.33
CA THR A 142 -17.37 16.84 -16.99
C THR A 142 -16.48 15.60 -16.81
N MET A 143 -15.69 15.57 -15.74
CA MET A 143 -14.94 14.39 -15.33
C MET A 143 -15.90 13.19 -15.17
N ILE A 144 -15.49 12.03 -15.67
CA ILE A 144 -16.27 10.80 -15.58
C ILE A 144 -15.83 10.09 -14.31
N SER A 145 -16.77 9.83 -13.41
CA SER A 145 -16.58 8.99 -12.22
C SER A 145 -17.50 7.78 -12.31
N GLY A 146 -17.04 6.64 -11.81
CA GLY A 146 -17.81 5.41 -11.82
C GLY A 146 -17.04 4.21 -11.28
N PRO A 147 -17.68 3.04 -11.20
CA PRO A 147 -17.06 1.84 -10.66
C PRO A 147 -15.88 1.38 -11.52
N MET A 148 -14.80 0.95 -10.86
CA MET A 148 -13.62 0.35 -11.50
C MET A 148 -13.93 -1.08 -11.96
N THR A 149 -14.45 -1.25 -13.17
CA THR A 149 -14.74 -2.57 -13.75
C THR A 149 -13.48 -3.40 -13.96
N GLY A 150 -13.62 -4.72 -14.12
CA GLY A 150 -12.46 -5.58 -14.36
C GLY A 150 -11.66 -5.25 -15.62
N ALA A 151 -12.31 -4.77 -16.70
CA ALA A 151 -11.61 -4.29 -17.90
C ALA A 151 -10.78 -3.03 -17.64
N MET A 152 -11.36 -2.04 -16.93
CA MET A 152 -10.64 -0.82 -16.55
C MET A 152 -9.46 -1.17 -15.64
N ARG A 153 -9.70 -2.00 -14.62
CA ARG A 153 -8.70 -2.44 -13.68
C ARG A 153 -7.55 -3.17 -14.36
N ALA A 154 -7.83 -4.17 -15.19
CA ALA A 154 -6.79 -4.92 -15.90
C ALA A 154 -5.89 -4.02 -16.76
N PHE A 155 -6.50 -3.06 -17.46
CA PHE A 155 -5.77 -2.16 -18.34
C PHE A 155 -4.94 -1.12 -17.56
N VAL A 156 -5.56 -0.41 -16.61
CA VAL A 156 -4.89 0.66 -15.86
C VAL A 156 -3.86 0.09 -14.88
N ASN A 157 -4.09 -1.10 -14.31
CA ASN A 157 -3.12 -1.75 -13.44
C ASN A 157 -1.87 -2.16 -14.23
N LEU A 158 -2.03 -2.78 -15.41
CA LEU A 158 -0.89 -3.05 -16.29
C LEU A 158 -0.13 -1.77 -16.65
N ALA A 159 -0.84 -0.70 -16.98
CA ALA A 159 -0.23 0.59 -17.27
C ALA A 159 0.59 1.11 -16.07
N TYR A 160 0.03 1.02 -14.86
CA TYR A 160 0.70 1.45 -13.65
C TYR A 160 1.91 0.58 -13.31
N ASN A 161 1.82 -0.74 -13.49
CA ASN A 161 2.95 -1.64 -13.26
C ASN A 161 4.11 -1.31 -14.20
N ILE A 162 3.84 -1.10 -15.49
CA ILE A 162 4.88 -0.68 -16.45
C ILE A 162 5.45 0.70 -16.08
N TYR A 163 4.60 1.64 -15.67
CA TYR A 163 5.06 2.95 -15.19
C TYR A 163 6.00 2.78 -13.99
N LEU A 164 5.60 2.02 -12.97
CA LEU A 164 6.41 1.79 -11.76
C LEU A 164 7.76 1.18 -12.13
N ILE A 165 7.76 0.12 -12.93
CA ILE A 165 8.99 -0.56 -13.35
C ILE A 165 9.91 0.41 -14.09
N ALA A 166 9.40 1.16 -15.07
CA ALA A 166 10.21 2.13 -15.83
C ALA A 166 10.65 3.34 -14.98
N HIS A 167 9.84 3.75 -14.00
CA HIS A 167 10.08 4.94 -13.20
C HIS A 167 11.15 4.74 -12.10
N HIS A 168 11.37 3.50 -11.67
CA HIS A 168 12.28 3.16 -10.59
C HIS A 168 13.67 2.74 -11.08
N GLY A 169 14.71 3.44 -10.60
CA GLY A 169 16.11 3.09 -10.87
C GLY A 169 16.42 3.01 -12.38
N GLU A 170 17.05 1.92 -12.80
CA GLU A 170 17.38 1.60 -14.20
C GLU A 170 16.30 0.71 -14.87
N GLY A 171 15.09 0.68 -14.31
CA GLY A 171 14.05 -0.27 -14.70
C GLY A 171 13.45 -0.08 -16.10
N GLN A 172 13.86 0.94 -16.87
CA GLN A 172 13.43 1.08 -18.27
C GLN A 172 13.80 -0.14 -19.11
N ALA A 173 15.00 -0.72 -18.93
CA ALA A 173 15.41 -1.91 -19.68
C ALA A 173 14.53 -3.12 -19.34
N MET A 174 14.15 -3.26 -18.07
CA MET A 174 13.22 -4.30 -17.60
C MET A 174 11.82 -4.08 -18.20
N ALA A 175 11.33 -2.84 -18.20
CA ALA A 175 10.05 -2.48 -18.82
C ALA A 175 10.04 -2.82 -20.33
N ASP A 176 11.13 -2.55 -21.05
CA ASP A 176 11.24 -2.85 -22.48
C ASP A 176 11.19 -4.38 -22.75
N VAL A 177 11.80 -5.20 -21.89
CA VAL A 177 11.70 -6.67 -21.97
C VAL A 177 10.25 -7.12 -21.78
N TYR A 178 9.57 -6.64 -20.74
CA TYR A 178 8.17 -6.97 -20.51
C TYR A 178 7.26 -6.50 -21.62
N LEU A 179 7.43 -5.27 -22.14
CA LEU A 179 6.64 -4.75 -23.26
C LEU A 179 6.78 -5.60 -24.52
N ARG A 180 7.94 -6.22 -24.78
CA ARG A 180 8.09 -7.17 -25.88
C ARG A 180 7.26 -8.44 -25.65
N ARG A 181 7.36 -9.06 -24.48
CA ARG A 181 6.63 -10.29 -24.14
C ARG A 181 5.13 -10.06 -24.00
N LEU A 182 4.72 -8.89 -23.50
CA LEU A 182 3.33 -8.46 -23.39
C LEU A 182 2.63 -8.26 -24.74
N ARG A 183 3.38 -8.13 -25.84
CA ARG A 183 2.82 -8.05 -27.21
C ARG A 183 2.75 -9.41 -27.89
N SER A 184 3.27 -10.46 -27.25
CA SER A 184 3.37 -11.80 -27.80
C SER A 184 1.97 -12.39 -28.03
N ALA A 185 1.72 -12.94 -29.21
CA ALA A 185 0.50 -13.69 -29.48
C ALA A 185 0.45 -15.03 -28.72
N ARG A 186 1.59 -15.47 -28.18
CA ARG A 186 1.69 -16.66 -27.35
C ARG A 186 1.12 -16.39 -25.96
N THR A 187 0.07 -17.13 -25.61
CA THR A 187 -0.64 -16.97 -24.34
C THR A 187 0.26 -17.18 -23.13
N ASP A 188 1.18 -18.15 -23.17
CA ASP A 188 2.09 -18.45 -22.06
C ASP A 188 3.10 -17.31 -21.83
N ASP A 189 3.64 -16.75 -22.90
CA ASP A 189 4.60 -15.64 -22.85
C ASP A 189 3.94 -14.34 -22.35
N PHE A 190 2.77 -13.99 -22.90
CA PHE A 190 1.97 -12.86 -22.43
C PHE A 190 1.57 -13.00 -20.95
N THR A 191 1.03 -14.17 -20.57
CA THR A 191 0.54 -14.42 -19.20
C THR A 191 1.69 -14.41 -18.20
N GLY A 192 2.85 -14.98 -18.56
CA GLY A 192 4.07 -14.90 -17.74
C GLY A 192 4.47 -13.45 -17.48
N ALA A 193 4.67 -12.68 -18.56
CA ALA A 193 5.10 -11.28 -18.45
C ALA A 193 4.10 -10.41 -17.68
N LEU A 194 2.79 -10.62 -17.89
CA LEU A 194 1.74 -9.92 -17.15
C LEU A 194 1.92 -10.09 -15.63
N PHE A 195 2.03 -11.33 -15.15
CA PHE A 195 2.14 -11.60 -13.72
C PHE A 195 3.51 -11.27 -13.13
N GLU A 196 4.56 -11.30 -13.94
CA GLU A 196 5.87 -10.75 -13.57
C GLU A 196 5.78 -9.24 -13.31
N THR A 197 5.00 -8.49 -14.11
CA THR A 197 4.81 -7.05 -13.86
C THR A 197 4.08 -6.76 -12.54
N TYR A 198 3.09 -7.57 -12.18
CA TYR A 198 2.39 -7.46 -10.89
C TYR A 198 3.33 -7.71 -9.71
N ALA A 199 4.14 -8.77 -9.79
CA ALA A 199 5.14 -9.08 -8.77
C ALA A 199 6.14 -7.93 -8.62
N ALA A 200 6.76 -7.47 -9.71
CA ALA A 200 7.72 -6.37 -9.68
C ALA A 200 7.11 -5.09 -9.07
N ALA A 201 5.90 -4.72 -9.49
CA ALA A 201 5.21 -3.54 -8.96
C ALA A 201 4.89 -3.67 -7.46
N ALA A 202 4.53 -4.85 -6.96
CA ALA A 202 4.28 -5.08 -5.54
C ALA A 202 5.54 -4.81 -4.69
N PHE A 203 6.70 -5.31 -5.12
CA PHE A 203 7.97 -5.06 -4.47
C PHE A 203 8.38 -3.57 -4.52
N LEU A 204 8.22 -2.90 -5.67
CA LEU A 204 8.54 -1.46 -5.80
C LEU A 204 7.70 -0.59 -4.86
N LYS A 205 6.39 -0.88 -4.74
CA LYS A 205 5.51 -0.18 -3.80
C LYS A 205 5.87 -0.43 -2.33
N ALA A 206 6.51 -1.57 -2.04
CA ALA A 206 6.96 -1.96 -0.71
C ALA A 206 8.39 -1.49 -0.34
N ASP A 207 8.93 -0.50 -1.06
CA ASP A 207 10.29 0.03 -0.84
C ASP A 207 11.42 -0.98 -1.10
N PHE A 208 11.23 -1.86 -2.09
CA PHE A 208 12.32 -2.69 -2.61
C PHE A 208 12.91 -2.05 -3.87
N LYS A 209 14.23 -2.14 -4.00
CA LYS A 209 14.94 -1.88 -5.26
C LYS A 209 15.11 -3.19 -6.02
N LEU A 210 14.75 -3.19 -7.30
CA LEU A 210 14.88 -4.36 -8.15
C LEU A 210 16.17 -4.34 -8.97
N SER A 211 16.72 -5.52 -9.23
CA SER A 211 17.83 -5.76 -10.17
C SER A 211 17.47 -6.93 -11.07
N TYR A 212 17.46 -6.71 -12.37
CA TYR A 212 16.99 -7.69 -13.36
C TYR A 212 18.14 -8.60 -13.81
N GLU A 213 18.02 -9.90 -13.56
CA GLU A 213 19.10 -10.86 -13.82
C GLU A 213 19.19 -11.30 -15.29
N GLU A 214 18.13 -11.14 -16.08
CA GLU A 214 18.06 -11.65 -17.47
C GLU A 214 18.78 -10.77 -18.51
N THR A 215 19.46 -9.69 -18.09
CA THR A 215 20.12 -8.76 -19.03
C THR A 215 21.42 -9.29 -19.64
N ALA A 216 21.93 -10.43 -19.17
CA ALA A 216 23.12 -11.09 -19.70
C ALA A 216 22.83 -12.53 -20.16
N PRO A 217 23.36 -12.97 -21.32
CA PRO A 217 23.25 -14.36 -21.73
C PRO A 217 23.92 -15.27 -20.68
N ARG A 218 23.14 -16.15 -20.06
CA ARG A 218 23.58 -17.12 -19.05
C ARG A 218 23.36 -18.54 -19.54
N SER A 219 24.26 -19.44 -19.17
CA SER A 219 24.16 -20.88 -19.45
C SER A 219 23.18 -21.61 -18.52
N THR A 220 22.78 -20.97 -17.42
CA THR A 220 21.83 -21.50 -16.43
C THR A 220 20.63 -20.59 -16.32
N SER A 221 19.47 -21.17 -16.03
CA SER A 221 18.24 -20.41 -15.91
C SER A 221 18.17 -19.73 -14.54
N CYS A 222 18.07 -18.41 -14.50
CA CYS A 222 17.99 -17.61 -13.28
C CYS A 222 16.54 -17.33 -12.87
N VAL A 223 16.41 -16.64 -11.73
CA VAL A 223 15.15 -16.06 -11.26
C VAL A 223 14.80 -14.79 -12.03
N GLU A 224 13.55 -14.34 -11.93
CA GLU A 224 13.08 -13.15 -12.66
C GLU A 224 13.79 -11.86 -12.22
N PHE A 225 13.96 -11.63 -10.91
CA PHE A 225 14.71 -10.49 -10.40
C PHE A 225 15.21 -10.69 -8.97
N VAL A 226 16.18 -9.87 -8.56
CA VAL A 226 16.59 -9.70 -7.17
C VAL A 226 15.92 -8.46 -6.60
N ALA A 227 15.25 -8.62 -5.46
CA ALA A 227 14.65 -7.52 -4.71
C ALA A 227 15.50 -7.22 -3.47
N LYS A 228 15.96 -5.97 -3.34
CA LYS A 228 16.70 -5.48 -2.17
C LYS A 228 15.81 -4.56 -1.34
N TRP A 229 15.47 -4.97 -0.13
CA TRP A 229 14.69 -4.13 0.77
C TRP A 229 15.54 -2.96 1.25
N GLN A 230 15.08 -1.72 1.04
CA GLN A 230 15.93 -0.55 1.31
C GLN A 230 16.20 -0.34 2.80
N THR A 231 15.28 -0.77 3.67
CA THR A 231 15.37 -0.55 5.11
C THR A 231 16.58 -1.25 5.75
N THR A 232 16.79 -2.54 5.47
CA THR A 232 17.92 -3.32 6.05
C THR A 232 18.98 -3.70 5.02
N GLY A 233 18.67 -3.61 3.73
CA GLY A 233 19.55 -4.05 2.65
C GLY A 233 19.48 -5.55 2.35
N GLU A 234 18.61 -6.30 3.04
CA GLU A 234 18.34 -7.71 2.73
C GLU A 234 17.93 -7.91 1.27
N GLN A 235 18.41 -9.01 0.69
CA GLN A 235 18.19 -9.36 -0.70
C GLN A 235 17.41 -10.66 -0.82
N PHE A 236 16.53 -10.70 -1.82
CA PHE A 236 15.65 -11.82 -2.09
C PHE A 236 15.69 -12.16 -3.58
N SER A 237 15.84 -13.44 -3.89
CA SER A 237 15.74 -13.95 -5.25
C SER A 237 14.29 -14.31 -5.54
N VAL A 238 13.66 -13.54 -6.44
CA VAL A 238 12.22 -13.59 -6.69
C VAL A 238 11.94 -14.32 -8.00
N GLU A 239 11.23 -15.44 -7.90
CA GLU A 239 10.77 -16.21 -9.05
C GLU A 239 9.26 -16.11 -9.19
N VAL A 240 8.79 -15.84 -10.41
CA VAL A 240 7.36 -15.69 -10.71
C VAL A 240 6.88 -16.86 -11.55
N LYS A 241 5.71 -17.38 -11.21
CA LYS A 241 5.04 -18.47 -11.93
C LYS A 241 3.56 -18.16 -12.03
N SER A 242 2.96 -18.45 -13.18
CA SER A 242 1.53 -18.24 -13.39
C SER A 242 0.87 -19.47 -14.00
N ARG A 243 -0.39 -19.68 -13.63
CA ARG A 243 -1.25 -20.64 -14.32
C ARG A 243 -1.67 -20.05 -15.67
N VAL A 244 -1.26 -20.73 -16.74
CA VAL A 244 -1.66 -20.42 -18.12
C VAL A 244 -2.85 -21.30 -18.46
N HIS A 245 -3.98 -20.68 -18.85
CA HIS A 245 -5.10 -21.42 -19.41
C HIS A 245 -4.79 -21.72 -20.88
N GLY A 246 -4.85 -23.00 -21.28
CA GLY A 246 -5.12 -23.33 -22.67
C GLY A 246 -6.54 -22.85 -22.98
N GLY A 247 -6.75 -22.18 -24.12
CA GLY A 247 -7.91 -21.33 -24.41
C GLY A 247 -9.31 -21.96 -24.47
N ASP A 248 -9.52 -23.14 -23.90
CA ASP A 248 -10.83 -23.78 -23.79
C ASP A 248 -11.39 -23.60 -22.38
N ALA A 249 -12.66 -23.21 -22.28
CA ALA A 249 -13.41 -23.26 -21.05
C ALA A 249 -13.31 -24.68 -20.48
N LEU A 250 -12.62 -24.83 -19.35
CA LEU A 250 -12.52 -26.12 -18.69
C LEU A 250 -13.93 -26.54 -18.25
N PRO A 251 -14.33 -27.81 -18.45
CA PRO A 251 -15.61 -28.29 -17.95
C PRO A 251 -15.65 -28.11 -16.42
N PRO A 252 -16.84 -27.80 -15.86
CA PRO A 252 -17.01 -27.66 -14.42
C PRO A 252 -16.51 -28.93 -13.73
N VAL A 253 -15.71 -28.73 -12.69
CA VAL A 253 -15.21 -29.78 -11.81
C VAL A 253 -15.80 -29.51 -10.45
N ASP A 254 -15.91 -30.55 -9.64
CA ASP A 254 -16.15 -30.38 -8.22
C ASP A 254 -15.00 -29.61 -7.56
N ASP A 255 -15.24 -29.09 -6.36
CA ASP A 255 -14.26 -28.31 -5.60
C ASP A 255 -12.93 -29.10 -5.39
N ALA A 256 -13.02 -30.42 -5.27
CA ALA A 256 -11.87 -31.30 -5.14
C ALA A 256 -11.01 -31.36 -6.42
N GLY A 257 -11.63 -31.34 -7.60
CA GLY A 257 -10.97 -31.29 -8.89
C GLY A 257 -10.35 -29.93 -9.19
N GLU A 258 -11.02 -28.83 -8.81
CA GLU A 258 -10.51 -27.46 -8.91
C GLU A 258 -9.24 -27.27 -8.07
N ALA A 259 -9.28 -27.69 -6.80
CA ALA A 259 -8.13 -27.63 -5.89
C ALA A 259 -6.88 -28.32 -6.49
N LYS A 260 -7.04 -29.51 -7.08
CA LYS A 260 -5.94 -30.24 -7.74
C LYS A 260 -5.42 -29.54 -9.01
N ARG A 261 -6.27 -28.74 -9.69
CA ARG A 261 -5.92 -28.01 -10.93
C ARG A 261 -5.15 -26.71 -10.70
N LEU A 262 -5.06 -26.22 -9.46
CA LEU A 262 -4.25 -25.03 -9.13
C LEU A 262 -2.76 -25.24 -9.48
N ARG A 263 -2.26 -26.48 -9.34
CA ARG A 263 -0.86 -26.87 -9.64
C ARG A 263 0.18 -26.03 -8.90
N VAL A 264 -0.14 -25.52 -7.71
CA VAL A 264 0.75 -24.68 -6.88
C VAL A 264 2.01 -25.44 -6.52
N GLY A 265 1.89 -26.69 -6.07
CA GLY A 265 3.05 -27.52 -5.70
C GLY A 265 4.04 -27.73 -6.86
N ALA A 266 3.54 -28.08 -8.05
CA ALA A 266 4.37 -28.27 -9.23
C ALA A 266 5.05 -26.96 -9.69
N LYS A 267 4.35 -25.82 -9.56
CA LYS A 267 4.89 -24.49 -9.88
C LYS A 267 5.97 -24.08 -8.89
N LEU A 268 5.76 -24.36 -7.59
CA LEU A 268 6.74 -24.14 -6.53
C LEU A 268 8.03 -24.94 -6.79
N VAL A 269 7.93 -26.25 -7.04
CA VAL A 269 9.11 -27.09 -7.34
C VAL A 269 9.86 -26.59 -8.58
N LYS A 270 9.14 -26.19 -9.64
CA LYS A 270 9.75 -25.60 -10.84
C LYS A 270 10.48 -24.29 -10.53
N ALA A 271 9.92 -23.45 -9.67
CA ALA A 271 10.55 -22.20 -9.23
C ALA A 271 11.82 -22.46 -8.39
N LEU A 272 11.75 -23.39 -7.43
CA LEU A 272 12.88 -23.74 -6.54
C LEU A 272 14.02 -24.46 -7.27
N SER A 273 13.76 -24.98 -8.48
CA SER A 273 14.77 -25.59 -9.35
C SER A 273 15.65 -24.55 -10.07
N LYS A 274 15.31 -23.26 -9.99
CA LYS A 274 16.14 -22.17 -10.52
C LYS A 274 17.34 -21.91 -9.63
N GLU A 275 18.47 -21.59 -10.24
CA GLU A 275 19.62 -21.06 -9.51
C GLU A 275 19.28 -19.68 -8.94
N ALA A 276 19.70 -19.44 -7.70
CA ALA A 276 19.60 -18.13 -7.08
C ALA A 276 20.46 -18.02 -5.83
N GLU A 277 20.97 -16.82 -5.62
CA GLU A 277 22.04 -16.50 -4.65
C GLU A 277 21.50 -16.03 -3.29
N HIS A 278 20.22 -15.64 -3.22
CA HIS A 278 19.63 -15.04 -2.03
C HIS A 278 18.42 -15.82 -1.51
N THR A 279 17.90 -15.38 -0.37
CA THR A 279 16.67 -15.92 0.23
C THR A 279 15.54 -15.98 -0.79
N ARG A 280 14.86 -17.13 -0.89
CA ARG A 280 13.89 -17.38 -1.95
C ARG A 280 12.54 -16.74 -1.66
N VAL A 281 12.01 -16.04 -2.66
CA VAL A 281 10.60 -15.67 -2.71
C VAL A 281 10.00 -16.22 -4.00
N VAL A 282 8.90 -16.95 -3.88
CA VAL A 282 8.19 -17.52 -5.03
C VAL A 282 6.80 -16.89 -5.10
N MET A 283 6.51 -16.21 -6.20
CA MET A 283 5.19 -15.64 -6.48
C MET A 283 4.45 -16.54 -7.46
N ILE A 284 3.28 -17.04 -7.06
CA ILE A 284 2.48 -17.98 -7.83
C ILE A 284 1.10 -17.38 -8.08
N GLU A 285 0.83 -16.98 -9.31
CA GLU A 285 -0.53 -16.61 -9.70
C GLU A 285 -1.34 -17.87 -10.05
N VAL A 286 -2.45 -18.09 -9.34
CA VAL A 286 -3.38 -19.18 -9.63
C VAL A 286 -4.34 -18.86 -10.76
N ASN A 287 -4.67 -17.58 -10.99
CA ASN A 287 -5.49 -17.11 -12.10
C ASN A 287 -6.77 -17.98 -12.22
N VAL A 288 -7.68 -17.91 -11.25
CA VAL A 288 -8.95 -18.67 -11.24
C VAL A 288 -10.14 -17.71 -11.07
N PRO A 289 -11.33 -18.05 -11.57
CA PRO A 289 -12.51 -17.18 -11.42
C PRO A 289 -13.00 -17.08 -9.98
N ASP A 290 -12.64 -18.03 -9.12
CA ASP A 290 -13.03 -18.12 -7.72
C ASP A 290 -12.65 -16.89 -6.91
N ARG A 291 -13.60 -16.44 -6.09
CA ARG A 291 -13.41 -15.37 -5.11
C ARG A 291 -13.44 -15.98 -3.72
N LEU A 292 -12.44 -15.67 -2.90
CA LEU A 292 -12.55 -15.88 -1.45
C LEU A 292 -13.71 -15.07 -0.88
N VAL A 293 -14.48 -15.70 0.00
CA VAL A 293 -15.47 -15.04 0.86
C VAL A 293 -14.72 -14.47 2.06
N ASP A 294 -15.12 -13.28 2.51
CA ASP A 294 -14.54 -12.65 3.69
C ASP A 294 -15.07 -13.35 4.95
N ASP A 295 -14.47 -14.49 5.29
CA ASP A 295 -14.63 -15.14 6.58
C ASP A 295 -13.26 -15.40 7.22
N ASP A 296 -13.21 -15.46 8.55
CA ASP A 296 -11.96 -15.62 9.32
C ASP A 296 -11.25 -16.98 9.10
N ARG A 297 -11.74 -17.83 8.18
CA ARG A 297 -11.21 -19.18 7.93
C ARG A 297 -10.63 -19.28 6.53
N LEU A 298 -9.50 -19.96 6.44
CA LEU A 298 -8.89 -20.28 5.16
C LEU A 298 -9.74 -21.32 4.41
N GLN A 299 -10.29 -20.95 3.25
CA GLN A 299 -11.16 -21.81 2.44
C GLN A 299 -10.84 -21.71 0.93
N GLY A 300 -11.50 -22.54 0.13
CA GLY A 300 -11.42 -22.52 -1.33
C GLY A 300 -9.99 -22.68 -1.86
N TRP A 301 -9.65 -21.90 -2.88
CA TRP A 301 -8.34 -21.99 -3.53
C TRP A 301 -7.18 -21.68 -2.57
N ALA A 302 -7.38 -20.84 -1.55
CA ALA A 302 -6.32 -20.45 -0.62
C ALA A 302 -5.94 -21.61 0.30
N ALA A 303 -6.92 -22.35 0.83
CA ALA A 303 -6.68 -23.57 1.61
C ALA A 303 -6.00 -24.66 0.77
N ALA A 304 -6.45 -24.83 -0.48
CA ALA A 304 -5.84 -25.77 -1.42
C ALA A 304 -4.39 -25.39 -1.78
N ALA A 305 -4.08 -24.09 -1.89
CA ALA A 305 -2.74 -23.60 -2.14
C ALA A 305 -1.80 -23.90 -0.96
N VAL A 306 -2.20 -23.57 0.27
CA VAL A 306 -1.44 -23.87 1.50
C VAL A 306 -1.20 -25.37 1.64
N SER A 307 -2.23 -26.19 1.44
CA SER A 307 -2.11 -27.65 1.46
C SER A 307 -1.09 -28.17 0.44
N GLN A 308 -1.08 -27.62 -0.79
CA GLN A 308 -0.12 -28.00 -1.81
C GLN A 308 1.32 -27.57 -1.51
N ILE A 309 1.51 -26.40 -0.88
CA ILE A 309 2.84 -25.94 -0.44
C ILE A 309 3.39 -26.91 0.61
N ARG A 310 2.61 -27.20 1.65
CA ARG A 310 3.00 -28.13 2.73
C ARG A 310 3.23 -29.56 2.24
N GLY A 311 2.37 -30.03 1.33
CA GLY A 311 2.52 -31.34 0.69
C GLY A 311 3.82 -31.50 -0.12
N ASN A 312 4.54 -30.42 -0.42
CA ASN A 312 5.83 -30.45 -1.09
C ASN A 312 7.03 -30.31 -0.14
N GLU A 313 6.85 -30.25 1.18
CA GLU A 313 7.95 -30.07 2.13
C GLU A 313 8.98 -31.21 2.14
N THR A 314 8.70 -32.35 1.53
CA THR A 314 9.66 -33.45 1.33
C THR A 314 10.28 -33.47 -0.07
N ALA A 315 9.93 -32.51 -0.93
CA ALA A 315 10.43 -32.47 -2.30
C ALA A 315 11.96 -32.28 -2.35
N THR A 316 12.60 -33.07 -3.21
CA THR A 316 14.05 -33.10 -3.43
C THR A 316 14.41 -32.72 -4.87
N ARG A 317 15.61 -32.20 -5.04
CA ARG A 317 16.29 -32.04 -6.33
C ARG A 317 16.67 -33.40 -6.91
N SER A 318 17.18 -33.39 -8.15
CA SER A 318 17.65 -34.58 -8.86
C SER A 318 18.82 -35.29 -8.18
N ASP A 319 19.61 -34.57 -7.39
CA ASP A 319 20.71 -35.11 -6.59
C ASP A 319 20.28 -35.65 -5.21
N GLY A 320 18.97 -35.66 -4.93
CA GLY A 320 18.41 -36.08 -3.64
C GLY A 320 18.45 -35.02 -2.54
N SER A 321 19.06 -33.86 -2.78
CA SER A 321 19.08 -32.76 -1.81
C SER A 321 17.72 -32.09 -1.69
N LEU A 322 17.38 -31.60 -0.51
CA LEU A 322 16.15 -30.85 -0.28
C LEU A 322 16.23 -29.47 -0.95
N TYR A 323 15.10 -28.99 -1.51
CA TYR A 323 15.01 -27.60 -2.00
C TYR A 323 15.29 -26.56 -0.89
N ALA A 324 15.72 -25.35 -1.25
CA ALA A 324 15.91 -24.30 -0.24
C ALA A 324 14.56 -23.85 0.35
N PRO A 325 14.51 -23.43 1.63
CA PRO A 325 13.33 -22.76 2.19
C PRO A 325 12.95 -21.51 1.38
N ALA A 326 11.65 -21.18 1.34
CA ALA A 326 11.16 -20.05 0.57
C ALA A 326 9.92 -19.42 1.18
N TYR A 327 9.79 -18.10 1.03
CA TYR A 327 8.50 -17.42 1.20
C TYR A 327 7.67 -17.63 -0.06
N VAL A 328 6.46 -18.15 0.08
CA VAL A 328 5.58 -18.43 -1.06
C VAL A 328 4.35 -17.54 -0.97
N PHE A 329 4.16 -16.72 -1.98
CA PHE A 329 3.02 -15.83 -2.12
C PHE A 329 2.15 -16.34 -3.26
N VAL A 330 0.91 -16.71 -2.97
CA VAL A 330 -0.03 -17.20 -3.96
C VAL A 330 -1.11 -16.15 -4.17
N THR A 331 -1.21 -15.65 -5.41
CA THR A 331 -2.08 -14.53 -5.78
C THR A 331 -3.19 -14.98 -6.72
N ASN A 332 -4.34 -14.30 -6.65
CA ASN A 332 -5.41 -14.43 -7.63
C ASN A 332 -5.96 -13.06 -8.03
N HIS A 333 -5.87 -12.71 -9.31
CA HIS A 333 -6.42 -11.47 -9.88
C HIS A 333 -7.74 -11.74 -10.60
N THR A 334 -8.85 -11.78 -9.85
CA THR A 334 -10.16 -12.27 -10.33
C THR A 334 -10.78 -11.40 -11.41
N PHE A 335 -10.41 -10.12 -11.48
CA PHE A 335 -10.86 -9.18 -12.50
C PHE A 335 -10.44 -9.54 -13.92
N HIS A 336 -9.47 -10.45 -14.11
CA HIS A 336 -9.15 -10.99 -15.44
C HIS A 336 -10.22 -11.96 -15.98
N HIS A 337 -11.05 -12.54 -15.10
CA HIS A 337 -12.16 -13.44 -15.45
C HIS A 337 -13.51 -12.72 -15.52
N ASP A 338 -13.68 -11.63 -14.77
CA ASP A 338 -14.88 -10.79 -14.79
C ASP A 338 -14.56 -9.36 -15.24
N LEU A 339 -14.46 -9.17 -16.55
CA LEU A 339 -14.16 -7.87 -17.15
C LEU A 339 -15.31 -6.85 -17.04
N ALA A 340 -16.53 -7.30 -16.73
CA ALA A 340 -17.71 -6.46 -16.65
C ALA A 340 -17.94 -5.94 -15.22
N GLY A 341 -17.74 -6.83 -14.25
CA GLY A 341 -18.10 -6.59 -12.86
C GLY A 341 -17.17 -5.60 -12.14
N PRO A 342 -17.69 -4.91 -11.11
CA PRO A 342 -16.93 -3.98 -10.29
C PRO A 342 -16.15 -4.64 -9.15
N ASP A 343 -16.50 -5.89 -8.81
CA ASP A 343 -16.08 -6.56 -7.57
C ASP A 343 -14.80 -7.41 -7.73
N GLY A 344 -14.08 -7.23 -8.83
CA GLY A 344 -12.84 -7.97 -9.10
C GLY A 344 -11.64 -7.41 -8.32
N GLY A 345 -11.05 -8.23 -7.46
CA GLY A 345 -9.94 -7.88 -6.57
C GLY A 345 -8.67 -8.72 -6.80
N MET A 346 -7.55 -8.29 -6.23
CA MET A 346 -6.40 -9.15 -5.98
C MET A 346 -6.60 -9.81 -4.62
N GLN A 347 -6.41 -11.12 -4.59
CA GLN A 347 -6.43 -11.91 -3.37
C GLN A 347 -5.05 -12.53 -3.16
N LEU A 348 -4.62 -12.68 -1.91
CA LEU A 348 -3.29 -13.15 -1.55
C LEU A 348 -3.36 -14.10 -0.35
N VAL A 349 -2.64 -15.21 -0.43
CA VAL A 349 -2.20 -15.99 0.73
C VAL A 349 -0.68 -16.09 0.71
N ALA A 350 -0.04 -15.95 1.86
CA ALA A 350 1.41 -16.06 2.03
C ALA A 350 1.72 -17.19 3.02
N GLU A 351 2.57 -18.13 2.63
CA GLU A 351 2.91 -19.32 3.43
C GLU A 351 4.43 -19.59 3.32
N GLY A 352 5.00 -20.13 4.39
CA GLY A 352 6.38 -20.58 4.43
C GLY A 352 6.53 -21.97 3.83
N PHE A 353 7.42 -22.13 2.85
CA PHE A 353 7.91 -23.45 2.46
C PHE A 353 9.13 -23.77 3.31
N ARG A 354 8.99 -24.67 4.29
CA ARG A 354 10.01 -24.97 5.31
C ARG A 354 10.43 -23.74 6.12
N ILE A 355 9.49 -22.82 6.36
CA ILE A 355 9.62 -21.68 7.27
C ILE A 355 8.44 -21.78 8.25
N PRO A 356 8.57 -22.56 9.34
CA PRO A 356 7.44 -22.99 10.16
C PRO A 356 6.77 -21.86 10.93
N ASP A 357 7.41 -20.71 11.04
CA ASP A 357 6.96 -19.51 11.73
C ASP A 357 6.46 -18.42 10.76
N PHE A 358 6.15 -18.76 9.50
CA PHE A 358 5.57 -17.82 8.53
C PHE A 358 4.34 -18.42 7.82
N GLY A 359 3.17 -17.84 8.05
CA GLY A 359 1.92 -18.24 7.38
C GLY A 359 0.65 -17.94 8.19
N PRO A 360 -0.54 -18.00 7.57
CA PRO A 360 -1.82 -17.69 8.22
C PRO A 360 -2.21 -18.62 9.36
N GLU A 361 -1.72 -19.86 9.38
CA GLU A 361 -2.10 -20.86 10.39
C GLU A 361 -1.03 -21.06 11.47
N VAL A 362 0.03 -20.25 11.47
CA VAL A 362 1.09 -20.32 12.48
C VAL A 362 0.52 -19.94 13.84
N ARG A 363 0.83 -20.78 14.84
CA ARG A 363 0.48 -20.53 16.25
C ARG A 363 1.74 -20.15 17.01
N TYR A 364 1.66 -19.04 17.72
CA TYR A 364 2.77 -18.54 18.54
C TYR A 364 2.48 -18.73 20.02
N GLU A 365 3.50 -19.10 20.76
CA GLU A 365 3.46 -19.17 22.23
C GLU A 365 3.69 -17.77 22.80
N GLY A 366 2.59 -17.03 22.98
CA GLY A 366 2.58 -15.70 23.58
C GLY A 366 3.03 -14.56 22.65
N TYR A 367 2.91 -13.34 23.16
CA TYR A 367 3.15 -12.11 22.37
C TYR A 367 4.62 -11.90 22.02
N ALA A 368 5.55 -12.35 22.87
CA ALA A 368 6.99 -12.28 22.59
C ALA A 368 7.37 -13.04 21.30
N ALA A 369 6.83 -14.24 21.11
CA ALA A 369 7.08 -15.05 19.92
C ALA A 369 6.52 -14.41 18.64
N ILE A 370 5.38 -13.73 18.75
CA ILE A 370 4.79 -12.96 17.64
C ILE A 370 5.73 -11.81 17.23
N LEU A 371 6.23 -11.03 18.20
CA LEU A 371 7.16 -9.94 17.93
C LEU A 371 8.46 -10.45 17.30
N ALA A 372 9.03 -11.52 17.83
CA ALA A 372 10.24 -12.13 17.28
C ALA A 372 10.03 -12.60 15.83
N ALA A 373 8.89 -13.23 15.52
CA ALA A 373 8.57 -13.64 14.16
C ALA A 373 8.37 -12.44 13.22
N ARG A 374 7.69 -11.38 13.67
CA ARG A 374 7.54 -10.13 12.90
C ARG A 374 8.88 -9.46 12.61
N GLU A 375 9.82 -9.50 13.56
CA GLU A 375 11.19 -9.00 13.34
C GLU A 375 11.96 -9.88 12.35
N ARG A 376 11.92 -11.21 12.51
CA ARG A 376 12.56 -12.16 11.58
C ARG A 376 12.05 -12.03 10.14
N HIS A 377 10.76 -11.73 9.98
CA HIS A 377 10.10 -11.66 8.67
C HIS A 377 9.74 -10.22 8.27
N ALA A 378 10.41 -9.21 8.82
CA ALA A 378 10.03 -7.81 8.67
C ALA A 378 9.87 -7.37 7.21
N ALA A 379 10.80 -7.78 6.34
CA ALA A 379 10.74 -7.47 4.91
C ALA A 379 9.48 -8.05 4.23
N MET A 380 9.11 -9.30 4.56
CA MET A 380 7.95 -9.97 3.98
C MET A 380 6.64 -9.44 4.58
N MET A 381 6.63 -9.09 5.87
CA MET A 381 5.49 -8.43 6.51
C MET A 381 5.26 -7.03 5.92
N ALA A 382 6.32 -6.28 5.63
CA ALA A 382 6.23 -5.00 4.93
C ALA A 382 5.68 -5.17 3.50
N LEU A 383 6.08 -6.24 2.78
CA LEU A 383 5.52 -6.57 1.48
C LEU A 383 4.01 -6.90 1.56
N ILE A 384 3.59 -7.74 2.52
CA ILE A 384 2.17 -8.07 2.74
C ILE A 384 1.36 -6.80 3.06
N ALA A 385 1.86 -5.97 3.97
CA ALA A 385 1.21 -4.71 4.34
C ALA A 385 1.09 -3.79 3.11
N SER A 386 2.15 -3.67 2.32
CA SER A 386 2.15 -2.87 1.09
C SER A 386 1.18 -3.39 0.04
N ILE A 387 1.06 -4.71 -0.15
CA ILE A 387 0.08 -5.30 -1.07
C ILE A 387 -1.36 -4.96 -0.62
N ARG A 388 -1.63 -5.03 0.69
CA ARG A 388 -2.95 -4.71 1.25
C ARG A 388 -3.28 -3.22 1.10
N THR A 389 -2.35 -2.34 1.42
CA THR A 389 -2.57 -0.88 1.43
C THR A 389 -2.54 -0.27 0.03
N HIS A 390 -1.57 -0.65 -0.80
CA HIS A 390 -1.30 0.01 -2.09
C HIS A 390 -1.92 -0.76 -3.27
N TYR A 391 -3.07 -1.40 -3.07
CA TYR A 391 -3.78 -2.11 -4.13
C TYR A 391 -4.55 -1.17 -5.08
N GLU A 392 -5.08 -0.06 -4.56
CA GLU A 392 -5.77 0.95 -5.37
C GLU A 392 -4.77 1.70 -6.26
N ILE A 393 -5.20 2.04 -7.49
CA ILE A 393 -4.36 2.79 -8.43
C ILE A 393 -4.63 4.29 -8.22
N PRO A 394 -3.61 5.12 -7.92
CA PRO A 394 -3.80 6.54 -7.69
C PRO A 394 -4.57 7.23 -8.83
N ALA A 395 -5.57 8.04 -8.48
CA ALA A 395 -6.28 8.88 -9.45
C ALA A 395 -5.61 10.26 -9.60
N THR A 396 -4.93 10.74 -8.56
CA THR A 396 -4.22 12.02 -8.50
C THR A 396 -2.71 11.85 -8.73
N PHE A 397 -2.01 12.93 -9.07
CA PHE A 397 -0.57 12.89 -9.35
C PHE A 397 0.31 13.08 -8.11
N ASP A 398 -0.18 13.80 -7.11
CA ASP A 398 0.62 14.38 -6.00
C ASP A 398 0.19 13.90 -4.61
N GLY A 399 -0.77 12.98 -4.53
CA GLY A 399 -1.31 12.50 -3.26
C GLY A 399 -2.44 13.38 -2.72
N GLU A 400 -3.01 14.26 -3.54
CA GLU A 400 -4.29 14.90 -3.23
C GLU A 400 -5.43 13.87 -3.10
N MET A 401 -6.48 14.30 -2.41
CA MET A 401 -7.75 13.60 -2.26
C MET A 401 -8.49 13.52 -3.59
N GLN A 402 -9.27 12.46 -3.82
CA GLN A 402 -9.95 12.30 -5.12
C GLN A 402 -11.04 13.35 -5.31
N ALA A 403 -11.70 13.80 -4.24
CA ALA A 403 -12.69 14.86 -4.30
C ALA A 403 -12.12 16.20 -4.81
N SER A 404 -10.79 16.44 -4.73
CA SER A 404 -10.18 17.66 -5.29
C SER A 404 -10.32 17.72 -6.82
N LEU A 405 -10.44 16.56 -7.48
CA LEU A 405 -10.60 16.46 -8.93
C LEU A 405 -11.97 16.96 -9.43
N THR A 406 -12.99 16.93 -8.56
CA THR A 406 -14.37 17.32 -8.87
C THR A 406 -14.84 18.57 -8.14
N ALA A 407 -13.99 19.17 -7.29
CA ALA A 407 -14.29 20.36 -6.51
C ALA A 407 -14.48 21.61 -7.40
N ASN A 408 -15.70 21.81 -7.91
CA ASN A 408 -16.08 22.97 -8.71
C ASN A 408 -16.50 24.15 -7.82
N GLY A 409 -15.57 24.75 -7.07
CA GLY A 409 -15.81 25.96 -6.28
C GLY A 409 -16.62 25.77 -5.00
N GLY A 410 -16.71 24.53 -4.48
CA GLY A 410 -17.23 24.24 -3.14
C GLY A 410 -16.26 24.68 -2.03
N THR A 411 -16.75 24.72 -0.78
CA THR A 411 -15.92 24.99 0.39
C THR A 411 -14.80 23.94 0.48
N PRO A 412 -13.52 24.35 0.67
CA PRO A 412 -12.43 23.38 0.80
C PRO A 412 -12.67 22.47 2.02
N PRO A 413 -12.19 21.22 1.98
CA PRO A 413 -12.31 20.29 3.11
C PRO A 413 -11.78 20.91 4.41
N LEU A 414 -12.40 20.55 5.54
CA LEU A 414 -11.96 21.00 6.85
C LEU A 414 -10.50 20.59 7.12
N ARG A 415 -9.70 21.52 7.64
CA ARG A 415 -8.29 21.33 7.95
C ARG A 415 -7.99 21.80 9.37
N ILE A 416 -7.39 20.92 10.17
CA ILE A 416 -6.95 21.24 11.53
C ILE A 416 -5.94 22.39 11.47
N GLY A 417 -6.17 23.39 12.32
CA GLY A 417 -5.43 24.63 12.40
C GLY A 417 -6.04 25.78 11.58
N GLU A 418 -6.82 25.51 10.54
CA GLU A 418 -7.42 26.58 9.73
C GLU A 418 -8.57 27.28 10.48
N ARG A 419 -8.87 28.51 10.07
CA ARG A 419 -9.96 29.33 10.64
C ARG A 419 -11.20 29.26 9.76
N TYR A 420 -12.34 29.07 10.41
CA TYR A 420 -13.66 28.97 9.79
C TYR A 420 -14.65 29.89 10.51
N LEU A 421 -15.67 30.34 9.81
CA LEU A 421 -16.82 30.98 10.44
C LEU A 421 -17.69 29.89 11.04
N VAL A 422 -17.98 29.99 12.34
CA VAL A 422 -18.75 29.01 13.11
C VAL A 422 -19.78 29.73 13.99
N PRO A 423 -20.98 29.16 14.19
CA PRO A 423 -22.01 29.80 14.98
C PRO A 423 -21.66 29.77 16.47
N ASP A 424 -21.67 30.92 17.14
CA ASP A 424 -21.34 31.07 18.58
C ASP A 424 -22.39 30.53 19.57
N GLY A 425 -23.41 29.80 19.07
CA GLY A 425 -24.57 29.34 19.83
C GLY A 425 -25.68 30.39 19.98
N GLY A 426 -25.38 31.68 19.75
CA GLY A 426 -26.36 32.76 19.61
C GLY A 426 -26.83 32.98 18.16
N GLY A 427 -26.31 32.19 17.22
CA GLY A 427 -26.61 32.29 15.79
C GLY A 427 -25.77 33.32 15.04
N VAL A 428 -24.72 33.86 15.68
CA VAL A 428 -23.77 34.77 15.05
C VAL A 428 -22.55 33.97 14.60
N ASP A 429 -22.17 34.13 13.34
CA ASP A 429 -20.96 33.53 12.80
C ASP A 429 -19.73 34.27 13.30
N VAL A 430 -18.88 33.55 14.04
CA VAL A 430 -17.62 34.06 14.59
C VAL A 430 -16.44 33.25 14.04
N PRO A 431 -15.27 33.86 13.84
CA PRO A 431 -14.08 33.13 13.41
C PRO A 431 -13.58 32.21 14.54
N GLY A 432 -13.53 30.91 14.25
CA GLY A 432 -12.99 29.88 15.12
C GLY A 432 -11.88 29.08 14.43
N ARG A 433 -10.82 28.75 15.16
CA ARG A 433 -9.74 27.88 14.69
C ARG A 433 -10.07 26.42 14.98
N LEU A 434 -10.08 25.57 13.95
CA LEU A 434 -10.32 24.13 14.14
C LEU A 434 -9.15 23.47 14.89
N GLU A 435 -9.38 22.98 16.11
CA GLU A 435 -8.36 22.28 16.91
C GLU A 435 -8.35 20.77 16.63
N SER A 436 -9.52 20.17 16.48
CA SER A 436 -9.70 18.73 16.22
C SER A 436 -11.03 18.47 15.54
N ALA A 437 -11.11 17.40 14.76
CA ALA A 437 -12.37 16.95 14.17
C ALA A 437 -12.49 15.42 14.15
N VAL A 438 -13.74 14.94 14.16
CA VAL A 438 -14.09 13.53 13.98
C VAL A 438 -15.27 13.43 13.01
N VAL A 439 -15.34 12.34 12.26
CA VAL A 439 -16.46 12.07 11.35
C VAL A 439 -17.43 11.11 12.01
N LEU A 440 -18.71 11.46 12.00
CA LEU A 440 -19.79 10.56 12.36
C LEU A 440 -20.47 10.07 11.08
N GLU A 441 -19.99 8.93 10.57
CA GLU A 441 -20.37 8.38 9.26
C GLU A 441 -21.87 8.15 9.13
N THR A 442 -22.53 7.70 10.20
CA THR A 442 -23.98 7.46 10.23
C THR A 442 -24.82 8.71 9.97
N GLU A 443 -24.28 9.88 10.34
CA GLU A 443 -24.94 11.17 10.16
C GLU A 443 -24.40 11.95 8.95
N ARG A 444 -23.27 11.50 8.36
CA ARG A 444 -22.52 12.23 7.32
C ARG A 444 -22.13 13.65 7.75
N LEU A 445 -21.72 13.78 9.01
CA LEU A 445 -21.29 15.04 9.62
C LEU A 445 -19.85 14.92 10.12
N ALA A 446 -19.05 15.97 9.86
CA ALA A 446 -17.80 16.20 10.57
C ALA A 446 -18.08 17.09 11.80
N TYR A 447 -17.75 16.60 12.98
CA TYR A 447 -17.82 17.34 14.23
C TYR A 447 -16.47 17.96 14.52
N GLY A 448 -16.39 19.29 14.58
CA GLY A 448 -15.18 20.04 14.87
C GLY A 448 -15.24 20.74 16.23
N ILE A 449 -14.10 20.76 16.93
CA ILE A 449 -13.86 21.61 18.10
C ILE A 449 -13.12 22.86 17.62
N TYR A 450 -13.70 24.04 17.85
CA TYR A 450 -13.16 25.31 17.40
C TYR A 450 -12.79 26.21 18.58
N GLU A 451 -11.57 26.73 18.58
CA GLU A 451 -11.12 27.75 19.53
C GLU A 451 -11.40 29.15 18.96
N LEU A 452 -12.21 29.93 19.66
CA LEU A 452 -12.56 31.30 19.31
C LEU A 452 -11.46 32.29 19.73
N ASP A 453 -11.53 33.53 19.26
CA ASP A 453 -10.56 34.58 19.62
C ASP A 453 -10.56 34.94 21.12
N ASP A 454 -11.65 34.69 21.83
CA ASP A 454 -11.75 34.86 23.29
C ASP A 454 -11.24 33.64 24.09
N GLY A 455 -10.72 32.62 23.40
CA GLY A 455 -10.20 31.37 23.97
C GLY A 455 -11.27 30.34 24.34
N LYS A 456 -12.57 30.61 24.13
CA LYS A 456 -13.61 29.61 24.32
C LYS A 456 -13.54 28.54 23.24
N ARG A 457 -13.95 27.32 23.60
CA ARG A 457 -14.11 26.21 22.67
C ARG A 457 -15.58 25.94 22.42
N ILE A 458 -15.95 25.83 21.15
CA ILE A 458 -17.29 25.43 20.74
C ILE A 458 -17.23 24.20 19.83
N ILE A 459 -18.33 23.47 19.78
CA ILE A 459 -18.50 22.34 18.85
C ILE A 459 -19.42 22.80 17.73
N ALA A 460 -18.99 22.61 16.50
CA ALA A 460 -19.82 22.84 15.32
C ALA A 460 -19.74 21.65 14.37
N THR A 461 -20.80 21.43 13.61
CA THR A 461 -20.92 20.33 12.65
C THR A 461 -20.87 20.85 11.22
N ASN A 462 -20.19 20.13 10.35
CA ASN A 462 -20.15 20.40 8.92
C ASN A 462 -20.69 19.19 8.14
N PRO A 463 -21.73 19.36 7.31
CA PRO A 463 -22.17 18.32 6.39
C PRO A 463 -21.05 17.86 5.46
N MET A 464 -21.01 16.56 5.17
CA MET A 464 -20.03 15.98 4.24
C MET A 464 -20.71 15.54 2.95
N THR A 465 -20.06 15.77 1.81
CA THR A 465 -20.50 15.18 0.55
C THR A 465 -20.19 13.67 0.51
N THR A 466 -20.78 12.97 -0.47
CA THR A 466 -20.47 11.55 -0.70
C THR A 466 -18.98 11.37 -1.02
N GLU A 467 -18.40 12.26 -1.83
CA GLU A 467 -17.00 12.22 -2.22
C GLU A 467 -16.06 12.48 -1.04
N GLU A 468 -16.41 13.41 -0.15
CA GLU A 468 -15.66 13.66 1.09
C GLU A 468 -15.71 12.45 2.04
N LEU A 469 -16.87 11.79 2.14
CA LEU A 469 -17.01 10.59 2.95
C LEU A 469 -16.20 9.43 2.37
N ASP A 470 -16.18 9.26 1.05
CA ASP A 470 -15.35 8.27 0.36
C ASP A 470 -13.85 8.54 0.57
N ASP A 471 -13.42 9.80 0.52
CA ASP A 471 -12.03 10.18 0.82
C ASP A 471 -11.68 9.96 2.30
N TYR A 472 -12.63 10.20 3.22
CA TYR A 472 -12.46 9.87 4.63
C TYR A 472 -12.30 8.35 4.84
N HIS A 473 -13.14 7.52 4.20
CA HIS A 473 -13.00 6.06 4.29
C HIS A 473 -11.65 5.56 3.74
N ARG A 474 -11.13 6.19 2.68
CA ARG A 474 -9.82 5.84 2.11
C ARG A 474 -8.65 6.31 2.97
N TYR A 475 -8.72 7.53 3.51
CA TYR A 475 -7.58 8.19 4.18
C TYR A 475 -7.95 8.85 5.52
N PRO A 476 -8.55 8.11 6.47
CA PRO A 476 -9.16 8.71 7.66
C PRO A 476 -8.13 9.47 8.51
N ASP A 477 -6.93 8.92 8.65
CA ASP A 477 -5.87 9.51 9.48
C ASP A 477 -5.33 10.83 8.95
N THR A 478 -5.52 11.16 7.67
CA THR A 478 -5.00 12.40 7.07
C THR A 478 -6.10 13.32 6.55
N PHE A 479 -7.36 12.96 6.79
CA PHE A 479 -8.50 13.62 6.18
C PHE A 479 -8.52 15.12 6.49
N PHE A 480 -8.32 15.47 7.77
CA PHE A 480 -8.33 16.87 8.22
C PHE A 480 -6.99 17.59 8.03
N GLY A 481 -6.13 17.17 7.10
CA GLY A 481 -4.87 17.85 6.77
C GLY A 481 -3.76 17.74 7.82
N ALA A 482 -3.95 16.91 8.85
CA ALA A 482 -2.97 16.55 9.86
C ALA A 482 -3.10 15.05 10.18
N ILE A 483 -2.00 14.39 10.55
CA ILE A 483 -2.03 12.98 10.96
C ILE A 483 -2.72 12.88 12.32
N THR A 484 -3.96 12.41 12.31
CA THR A 484 -4.78 12.21 13.51
C THR A 484 -5.10 10.73 13.56
N PRO A 485 -4.49 9.95 14.48
CA PRO A 485 -4.76 8.51 14.55
C PRO A 485 -6.25 8.28 14.79
N THR A 486 -6.91 7.62 13.86
CA THR A 486 -8.28 7.18 14.07
C THR A 486 -8.26 6.08 15.14
N PRO A 487 -9.17 6.08 16.13
CA PRO A 487 -9.23 5.01 17.12
C PRO A 487 -9.39 3.65 16.42
N GLY A 488 -8.31 2.87 16.35
CA GLY A 488 -8.38 1.51 15.83
C GLY A 488 -9.21 0.64 16.77
N SER A 489 -10.06 -0.23 16.23
CA SER A 489 -10.71 -1.25 17.06
C SER A 489 -9.69 -2.35 17.38
N ALA A 490 -9.25 -2.44 18.63
CA ALA A 490 -8.44 -3.57 19.10
C ALA A 490 -9.33 -4.81 19.30
N ARG A 491 -9.56 -5.57 18.23
CA ARG A 491 -10.53 -6.67 18.21
C ARG A 491 -9.91 -7.98 18.70
N THR A 492 -8.74 -8.32 18.17
CA THR A 492 -8.06 -9.58 18.52
C THR A 492 -7.18 -9.42 19.75
N PHE A 493 -6.78 -10.53 20.36
CA PHE A 493 -5.80 -10.52 21.45
C PHE A 493 -4.48 -9.85 21.02
N VAL A 494 -4.03 -10.11 19.79
CA VAL A 494 -2.80 -9.54 19.23
C VAL A 494 -2.97 -8.03 19.02
N ASP A 495 -4.13 -7.57 18.53
CA ASP A 495 -4.39 -6.12 18.35
C ASP A 495 -4.33 -5.38 19.70
N LYS A 496 -4.86 -5.99 20.76
CA LYS A 496 -4.78 -5.42 22.12
C LYS A 496 -3.34 -5.36 22.61
N CYS A 497 -2.57 -6.44 22.41
CA CYS A 497 -1.14 -6.44 22.74
C CYS A 497 -0.39 -5.35 21.96
N ASP A 498 -0.64 -5.21 20.66
CA ASP A 498 -0.02 -4.19 19.80
C ASP A 498 -0.37 -2.76 20.26
N PHE A 499 -1.63 -2.51 20.60
CA PHE A 499 -2.08 -1.23 21.14
C PHE A 499 -1.38 -0.87 22.46
N LEU A 500 -1.32 -1.83 23.39
CA LEU A 500 -0.68 -1.65 24.69
C LEU A 500 0.83 -1.50 24.54
N PHE A 501 1.47 -2.32 23.70
CA PHE A 501 2.90 -2.27 23.48
C PHE A 501 3.32 -0.94 22.85
N LYS A 502 2.56 -0.42 21.87
CA LYS A 502 2.78 0.91 21.30
C LYS A 502 2.80 2.01 22.37
N THR A 503 1.94 1.89 23.37
CA THR A 503 1.82 2.83 24.49
C THR A 503 2.93 2.68 25.52
N TYR A 504 3.24 1.45 25.94
CA TYR A 504 4.08 1.19 27.11
C TYR A 504 5.53 0.80 26.82
N GLN A 505 5.91 0.49 25.58
CA GLN A 505 7.27 0.04 25.21
C GLN A 505 8.40 1.03 25.58
N HIS A 506 8.07 2.31 25.76
CA HIS A 506 9.02 3.36 26.13
C HIS A 506 9.01 3.69 27.64
N SER A 507 8.18 3.01 28.43
CA SER A 507 8.18 3.13 29.90
C SER A 507 9.53 2.71 30.47
N THR A 508 9.96 3.32 31.56
CA THR A 508 11.18 2.90 32.25
C THR A 508 10.99 1.54 32.89
N ARG A 509 12.11 0.84 33.14
CA ARG A 509 12.11 -0.47 33.78
C ARG A 509 11.47 -0.42 35.17
N GLU A 510 11.81 0.62 35.93
CA GLU A 510 11.31 0.86 37.28
C GLU A 510 9.80 1.07 37.26
N LYS A 511 9.29 1.81 36.26
CA LYS A 511 7.85 2.06 36.11
C LYS A 511 7.07 0.78 35.75
N LEU A 512 7.63 -0.06 34.89
CA LEU A 512 7.02 -1.35 34.54
C LEU A 512 6.97 -2.30 35.76
N LEU A 513 8.02 -2.33 36.57
CA LEU A 513 8.04 -3.09 37.83
C LEU A 513 7.06 -2.53 38.85
N GLU A 514 6.90 -1.20 38.93
CA GLU A 514 5.88 -0.56 39.76
C GLU A 514 4.46 -0.97 39.33
N PHE A 515 4.17 -0.94 38.03
CA PHE A 515 2.88 -1.38 37.50
C PHE A 515 2.57 -2.85 37.81
N MET A 516 3.61 -3.68 37.92
CA MET A 516 3.50 -5.11 38.21
C MET A 516 3.84 -5.46 39.66
N ALA A 517 3.87 -4.50 40.59
CA ALA A 517 4.36 -4.72 41.96
C ALA A 517 3.56 -5.78 42.74
N ALA A 518 2.29 -6.00 42.39
CA ALA A 518 1.41 -7.00 43.00
C ALA A 518 1.49 -8.38 42.33
N ALA A 519 2.37 -8.57 41.33
CA ALA A 519 2.51 -9.85 40.64
C ALA A 519 3.17 -10.91 41.55
N GLU A 520 2.61 -12.12 41.54
CA GLU A 520 3.14 -13.26 42.33
C GLU A 520 4.59 -13.62 41.95
N ASP A 521 4.97 -13.36 40.69
CA ASP A 521 6.28 -13.65 40.13
C ASP A 521 7.21 -12.42 40.07
N ILE A 522 6.98 -11.41 40.91
CA ILE A 522 7.74 -10.15 40.89
C ILE A 522 9.27 -10.35 41.00
N ASP A 523 9.73 -11.38 41.72
CA ASP A 523 11.16 -11.69 41.84
C ASP A 523 11.77 -12.17 40.53
N HIS A 524 11.01 -12.88 39.69
CA HIS A 524 11.43 -13.23 38.34
C HIS A 524 11.44 -12.00 37.43
N LEU A 525 10.37 -11.18 37.47
CA LEU A 525 10.28 -9.94 36.69
C LEU A 525 11.46 -9.00 36.97
N ARG A 526 11.94 -8.93 38.22
CA ARG A 526 13.14 -8.15 38.61
C ARG A 526 14.43 -8.61 37.96
N GLN A 527 14.47 -9.76 37.27
CA GLN A 527 15.64 -10.24 36.53
C GLN A 527 15.59 -9.89 35.03
N LEU A 528 14.42 -9.49 34.53
CA LEU A 528 14.20 -9.21 33.12
C LEU A 528 14.65 -7.81 32.72
N ASP A 529 14.95 -7.66 31.43
CA ASP A 529 15.27 -6.37 30.83
C ASP A 529 13.99 -5.51 30.62
N ARG A 530 14.18 -4.24 30.23
CA ARG A 530 13.07 -3.31 30.02
C ARG A 530 12.09 -3.81 28.95
N ARG A 531 12.60 -4.39 27.86
CA ARG A 531 11.79 -4.77 26.70
C ARG A 531 10.93 -5.98 27.05
N ASP A 532 11.51 -7.00 27.66
CA ASP A 532 10.80 -8.20 28.10
C ASP A 532 9.74 -7.85 29.15
N LEU A 533 10.04 -6.95 30.08
CA LEU A 533 9.06 -6.41 31.03
C LEU A 533 7.89 -5.71 30.34
N ALA A 534 8.15 -4.91 29.31
CA ALA A 534 7.09 -4.24 28.56
C ALA A 534 6.21 -5.23 27.82
N ILE A 535 6.79 -6.28 27.21
CA ILE A 535 6.06 -7.34 26.52
C ILE A 535 5.14 -8.07 27.49
N ILE A 536 5.69 -8.56 28.62
CA ILE A 536 4.92 -9.29 29.63
C ILE A 536 3.80 -8.43 30.22
N TYR A 537 4.09 -7.17 30.52
CA TYR A 537 3.09 -6.23 31.03
C TYR A 537 1.92 -6.07 30.05
N CYS A 538 2.21 -5.84 28.77
CA CYS A 538 1.19 -5.68 27.73
C CYS A 538 0.37 -6.96 27.51
N GLU A 539 1.02 -8.12 27.55
CA GLU A 539 0.36 -9.41 27.43
C GLU A 539 -0.61 -9.67 28.60
N ARG A 540 -0.18 -9.40 29.83
CA ARG A 540 -1.03 -9.50 31.04
C ARG A 540 -2.22 -8.56 30.97
N MET A 541 -2.01 -7.32 30.54
CA MET A 541 -3.08 -6.35 30.34
C MET A 541 -4.08 -6.80 29.27
N ALA A 542 -3.60 -7.32 28.13
CA ALA A 542 -4.47 -7.82 27.07
C ALA A 542 -5.31 -9.04 27.54
N HIS A 543 -4.73 -9.93 28.34
CA HIS A 543 -5.46 -11.02 28.97
C HIS A 543 -6.53 -10.52 29.94
N ALA A 544 -6.22 -9.51 30.77
CA ALA A 544 -7.18 -8.89 31.67
C ALA A 544 -8.34 -8.24 30.92
N MET A 545 -8.07 -7.51 29.82
CA MET A 545 -9.10 -6.93 28.96
C MET A 545 -10.01 -8.00 28.37
N LYS A 546 -9.45 -9.11 27.88
CA LYS A 546 -10.23 -10.23 27.33
C LYS A 546 -11.09 -10.91 28.40
N ALA A 547 -10.54 -11.15 29.59
CA ALA A 547 -11.28 -11.76 30.69
C ALA A 547 -12.46 -10.89 31.16
N ASP A 548 -12.33 -9.56 31.12
CA ASP A 548 -13.42 -8.66 31.46
C ASP A 548 -14.52 -8.65 30.39
N GLU A 549 -14.15 -8.66 29.10
CA GLU A 549 -15.11 -8.82 27.99
C GLU A 549 -15.91 -10.11 28.10
N ASP A 550 -15.25 -11.24 28.37
CA ASP A 550 -15.90 -12.55 28.54
C ASP A 550 -16.89 -12.53 29.72
N ARG A 551 -16.56 -11.82 30.81
CA ARG A 551 -17.48 -11.61 31.96
C ARG A 551 -18.67 -10.74 31.61
N VAL A 552 -18.48 -9.67 30.82
CA VAL A 552 -19.57 -8.78 30.39
C VAL A 552 -20.52 -9.49 29.42
N VAL A 553 -20.00 -10.32 28.52
CA VAL A 553 -20.81 -11.15 27.60
C VAL A 553 -21.59 -12.22 28.38
N GLY A 554 -20.94 -12.92 29.33
CA GLY A 554 -21.62 -13.89 30.20
C GLY A 554 -22.74 -13.28 31.04
N ARG A 555 -22.56 -12.05 31.55
CA ARG A 555 -23.64 -11.33 32.27
C ARG A 555 -24.81 -10.94 31.36
N LYS A 556 -24.58 -10.67 30.08
CA LYS A 556 -25.66 -10.36 29.12
C LYS A 556 -26.43 -11.61 28.69
N SER A 557 -25.79 -12.78 28.63
CA SER A 557 -26.50 -14.05 28.40
C SER A 557 -27.35 -14.48 29.60
N ASP A 558 -26.90 -14.17 30.82
CA ASP A 558 -27.64 -14.50 32.06
C ASP A 558 -28.76 -13.50 32.37
N ALA A 559 -28.72 -12.29 31.80
CA ALA A 559 -29.74 -11.25 31.99
C ALA A 559 -30.92 -11.35 31.01
N ASN A 560 -30.98 -12.39 30.16
CA ASN A 560 -32.13 -12.63 29.28
C ASN A 560 -32.64 -14.08 29.38
N PRO A 561 -33.17 -14.52 30.54
CA PRO A 561 -34.01 -15.71 30.57
C PRO A 561 -35.43 -15.32 30.17
N ALA A 562 -35.79 -15.66 28.92
CA ALA A 562 -37.14 -15.77 28.35
C ALA A 562 -38.14 -14.61 28.54
#